data_AF-A0A7V9HLZ7-F1
#
_entry.id   AF-A0A7V9HLZ7-F1
#
_cell.length_a   1.000
_cell.length_b   1.000
_cell.length_c   1.000
_cell.angle_alpha   90.00
_cell.angle_beta   90.00
_cell.angle_gamma   90.00
#
_symmetry.space_group_name_H-M   'P 1'
#
loop_
_entity.id
_entity.type
_entity.pdbx_description
1 polymer ?
#
loop_
_entity_poly.entity_id
_entity_poly.type
_entity_poly.pdbx_seq_one_letter_code
_entity_poly.pdbx_strand_id
1 'polypeptide(L)' 'MSGQSDFLFARPSFLEGAARILDFDDTLTDYNTSIDPDVIAIRMDWRAVYHDFRMAVTDFGRTAKERAAKEQLTAASRR' A
#
# COMPACT_ATOMS: atom_id res chain seq x y z
N MET A 1 -1.64 5.67 -3.94
CA MET A 1 -3.03 5.48 -4.40
C MET A 1 -3.53 4.15 -3.86
N SER A 2 -4.80 4.14 -3.42
CA SER A 2 -5.65 3.04 -2.93
C SER A 2 -5.20 2.22 -1.71
N GLY A 3 -5.60 2.68 -0.52
CA GLY A 3 -5.72 1.85 0.69
C GLY A 3 -7.02 1.04 0.69
N GLN A 4 -7.31 0.31 -0.38
CA GLN A 4 -8.44 -0.62 -0.43
C GLN A 4 -7.89 -1.99 -0.05
N SER A 5 -8.25 -2.43 1.15
CA SER A 5 -7.94 -3.77 1.64
C SER A 5 -9.18 -4.64 1.45
N ASP A 6 -9.06 -5.73 0.69
CA ASP A 6 -10.13 -6.73 0.51
C ASP A 6 -10.45 -7.49 1.80
N PHE A 7 -9.76 -7.19 2.91
CA PHE A 7 -9.91 -7.88 4.18
C PHE A 7 -11.34 -7.82 4.74
N LEU A 8 -12.07 -6.71 4.51
CA LEU A 8 -13.42 -6.57 5.04
C LEU A 8 -14.47 -7.28 4.18
N PHE A 9 -14.14 -7.67 2.95
CA PHE A 9 -15.08 -8.33 2.05
C PHE A 9 -14.95 -9.84 2.14
N ALA A 10 -16.08 -10.52 2.21
CA ALA A 10 -16.11 -11.97 1.99
C ALA A 10 -15.48 -12.29 0.61
N ARG A 11 -14.81 -13.44 0.50
CA ARG A 11 -14.21 -13.84 -0.78
C ARG A 11 -15.32 -14.07 -1.80
N PRO A 12 -15.38 -13.29 -2.89
CA PRO A 12 -16.48 -13.40 -3.84
C PRO A 12 -16.43 -14.74 -4.58
N SER A 13 -17.60 -15.37 -4.76
CA SER A 13 -17.75 -16.57 -5.58
C SER A 13 -18.30 -16.24 -6.98
N PHE A 14 -18.10 -17.15 -7.94
CA PHE A 14 -18.63 -16.96 -9.30
C PHE A 14 -20.16 -16.85 -9.34
N LEU A 15 -20.84 -17.65 -8.51
CA LEU A 15 -22.31 -17.65 -8.42
C LEU A 15 -22.83 -16.34 -7.80
N GLU A 16 -22.16 -15.85 -6.77
CA GLU A 16 -22.44 -14.57 -6.13
C GLU A 16 -22.23 -13.40 -7.10
N GLY A 17 -21.15 -13.42 -7.89
CA GLY A 17 -20.90 -12.42 -8.92
C GLY A 17 -22.01 -12.35 -9.98
N ALA A 18 -22.58 -13.49 -10.38
CA ALA A 18 -23.72 -13.55 -11.29
C ALA A 18 -25.02 -13.03 -10.64
N ALA A 19 -25.24 -13.34 -9.37
CA ALA A 19 -26.39 -12.85 -8.60
C ALA A 19 -26.34 -11.32 -8.39
N ARG A 20 -25.14 -10.74 -8.29
CA ARG A 20 -24.92 -9.29 -8.12
C ARG A 20 -25.42 -8.43 -9.29
N ILE A 21 -25.63 -9.02 -10.47
CA ILE A 21 -26.23 -8.32 -11.63
C ILE A 21 -27.70 -7.97 -11.37
N LEU A 22 -28.37 -8.74 -10.51
CA LEU A 22 -29.78 -8.55 -10.16
C LEU A 22 -29.98 -7.89 -8.79
N ASP A 23 -28.90 -7.69 -8.03
CA ASP A 23 -28.91 -7.12 -6.68
C ASP A 23 -28.65 -5.61 -6.71
N PHE A 24 -29.69 -4.86 -7.04
CA PHE A 24 -29.62 -3.39 -7.10
C PHE A 24 -29.71 -2.71 -5.72
N ASP A 25 -30.02 -3.47 -4.66
CA ASP A 25 -30.23 -2.98 -3.29
C ASP A 25 -29.10 -3.43 -2.33
N ASP A 26 -28.01 -3.96 -2.88
CA ASP A 26 -26.79 -4.37 -2.14
C ASP A 26 -27.03 -5.43 -1.05
N THR A 27 -28.10 -6.22 -1.22
CA THR A 27 -28.54 -7.24 -0.24
C THR A 27 -27.62 -8.46 -0.16
N LEU A 28 -26.75 -8.65 -1.16
CA LEU A 28 -25.76 -9.71 -1.23
C LEU A 28 -24.37 -9.27 -0.74
N THR A 29 -24.20 -8.03 -0.29
CA THR A 29 -22.92 -7.59 0.27
C THR A 29 -22.72 -8.17 1.66
N ASP A 30 -21.83 -9.16 1.75
CA ASP A 30 -21.41 -9.78 3.00
C ASP A 30 -20.02 -9.33 3.42
N TYR A 31 -19.87 -9.04 4.71
CA TYR A 31 -18.62 -8.56 5.30
C TYR A 31 -17.98 -9.66 6.13
N ASN A 32 -16.65 -9.75 6.09
CA ASN A 32 -15.94 -10.64 7.00
C ASN A 32 -16.17 -10.18 8.44
N THR A 33 -16.69 -11.07 9.28
CA THR A 33 -16.80 -10.86 10.72
C THR A 33 -15.41 -10.96 11.34
N SER A 34 -14.78 -9.81 11.58
CA SER A 34 -13.57 -9.71 12.38
C SER A 34 -13.91 -9.27 13.80
N ILE A 35 -13.20 -9.80 14.79
CA ILE A 35 -13.39 -9.46 16.20
C ILE A 35 -13.15 -7.96 16.44
N ASP A 36 -12.28 -7.30 15.66
CA ASP A 36 -12.00 -5.86 15.74
C ASP A 36 -11.55 -5.29 14.36
N PRO A 37 -12.48 -4.99 13.43
CA PRO A 37 -12.14 -4.51 12.09
C PRO A 37 -11.31 -3.22 12.11
N ASP A 38 -11.59 -2.31 13.05
CA ASP A 38 -10.90 -1.03 13.19
C ASP A 38 -9.42 -1.21 13.57
N VAL A 39 -9.12 -2.15 14.47
CA VAL A 39 -7.75 -2.45 14.89
C VAL A 39 -6.92 -2.98 13.73
N ILE A 40 -7.53 -3.81 12.88
CA ILE A 40 -6.87 -4.35 11.70
C ILE A 40 -6.63 -3.25 10.65
N ALA A 41 -7.62 -2.39 10.42
CA ALA A 41 -7.48 -1.25 9.53
C ALA A 41 -6.32 -0.33 9.96
N ILE A 42 -6.32 0.09 11.23
CA ILE A 42 -5.26 0.94 11.81
C ILE A 42 -3.88 0.28 11.67
N ARG A 43 -3.79 -1.03 11.91
CA ARG A 43 -2.52 -1.77 11.77
C ARG A 43 -2.03 -1.78 10.32
N MET A 44 -2.92 -1.95 9.35
CA MET A 44 -2.56 -1.94 7.94
C MET A 44 -2.11 -0.56 7.47
N ASP A 45 -2.80 0.49 7.89
CA ASP A 45 -2.42 1.88 7.59
C ASP A 45 -1.03 2.20 8.15
N TRP A 46 -0.77 1.82 9.41
CA TRP A 46 0.57 1.99 10.00
C TRP A 46 1.66 1.21 9.28
N ARG A 47 1.35 0.01 8.79
CA ARG A 47 2.29 -0.80 8.00
C ARG A 47 2.62 -0.13 6.67
N ALA A 48 1.63 0.48 6.01
CA ALA A 48 1.85 1.23 4.78
C ALA A 48 2.74 2.47 5.01
N VAL A 49 2.44 3.26 6.05
CA VAL A 49 3.26 4.43 6.44
C VAL A 49 4.71 4.02 6.71
N TYR A 50 4.93 2.93 7.46
CA TYR A 50 6.28 2.43 7.74
C TYR A 50 7.03 2.02 6.47
N HIS A 51 6.36 1.29 5.58
CA HIS A 51 6.95 0.86 4.31
C HIS A 51 7.43 2.06 3.48
N ASP A 52 6.56 3.06 3.33
CA ASP A 52 6.85 4.25 2.52
C ASP A 52 7.97 5.09 3.14
N PHE A 53 7.97 5.24 4.47
CA PHE A 53 9.05 5.91 5.17
C PHE A 53 10.40 5.20 4.95
N ARG A 54 10.43 3.87 5.07
CA ARG A 54 11.65 3.07 4.86
C ARG A 54 12.19 3.25 3.44
N MET A 55 11.30 3.27 2.46
CA MET A 55 11.65 3.52 1.05
C MET A 55 12.24 4.92 0.86
N ALA A 56 11.60 5.95 1.42
CA ALA A 56 12.08 7.33 1.32
C ALA A 56 13.47 7.52 1.95
N VAL A 57 13.73 6.92 3.12
CA VAL A 57 15.06 6.96 3.76
C VAL A 57 16.12 6.28 2.90
N THR A 58 15.78 5.12 2.32
CA THR A 58 16.68 4.36 1.45
C THR A 58 17.04 5.17 0.20
N ASP A 59 16.03 5.79 -0.42
CA ASP A 59 16.21 6.63 -1.61
C ASP A 59 17.01 7.89 -1.33
N PHE A 60 16.78 8.52 -0.18
CA PHE A 60 17.56 9.66 0.28
C PHE A 60 19.04 9.28 0.43
N GLY A 61 19.34 8.16 1.11
CA GLY A 61 20.71 7.69 1.30
C GLY A 61 21.42 7.37 -0.02
N ARG A 62 20.72 6.77 -0.99
CA ARG A 62 21.25 6.52 -2.34
C ARG A 62 21.56 7.83 -3.06
N THR A 63 20.61 8.75 -3.08
CA THR A 63 20.77 10.06 -3.75
C THR A 63 21.92 10.86 -3.16
N ALA A 64 22.08 10.86 -1.83
CA ALA A 64 23.18 11.53 -1.15
C ALA A 64 24.56 10.96 -1.56
N LYS A 65 24.69 9.63 -1.63
CA LYS A 65 25.92 8.96 -2.10
C LYS A 65 26.24 9.31 -3.55
N GLU A 66 25.24 9.31 -4.42
CA GLU A 66 25.41 9.65 -5.84
C GLU A 66 25.88 11.11 -6.03
N ARG A 67 25.34 12.04 -5.24
CA ARG A 67 25.78 13.45 -5.26
C ARG A 67 27.24 13.58 -4.82
N ALA A 68 27.60 12.97 -3.69
CA ALA A 68 28.97 13.01 -3.18
C ALA A 68 29.98 12.41 -4.19
N ALA A 69 29.63 11.29 -4.85
CA ALA A 69 30.47 10.69 -5.87
C ALA A 69 30.65 11.60 -7.10
N LYS A 70 29.57 12.25 -7.56
CA LYS A 70 29.63 13.22 -8.69
C LYS A 70 30.48 14.44 -8.35
N GLU A 71 30.39 14.96 -7.14
CA GLU A 71 31.20 16.09 -6.67
C GLU A 71 32.69 15.74 -6.63
N GLN A 72 33.05 14.56 -6.12
CA GLN A 72 34.44 14.08 -6.10
C GLN A 72 35.01 13.89 -7.50
N LEU A 73 34.24 13.29 -8.42
CA LEU A 73 34.65 13.12 -9.82
C LEU A 73 34.87 14.49 -10.49
N THR A 74 33.94 15.43 -10.29
CA THR A 74 34.05 16.78 -10.84
C THR A 74 35.27 17.53 -10.28
N ALA A 75 35.58 17.36 -8.99
CA ALA A 75 36.75 17.96 -8.36
C ALA A 75 38.07 17.34 -8.86
N ALA A 76 38.08 16.03 -9.15
CA ALA A 76 39.23 15.33 -9.70
C ALA A 76 39.50 15.68 -11.16
N SER A 77 38.47 15.85 -11.99
CA SER A 77 38.61 16.23 -13.42
C SER A 77 39.02 17.68 -13.65
N ARG A 78 39.05 18.53 -12.61
CA ARG A 78 39.48 19.93 -12.67
C ARG A 78 40.95 20.14 -12.27
N ARG A 79 41.66 19.08 -11.89
CA ARG A 79 43.10 19.08 -11.60
C ARG A 79 43.87 18.51 -12.79
#